data_AF-A0A183BDS0-F1
#
_entry.id   AF-A0A183BDS0-F1
#
_cell.length_a   1.000
_cell.length_b   1.000
_cell.length_c   1.000
_cell.angle_alpha   90.00
_cell.angle_beta   90.00
_cell.angle_gamma   90.00
#
_symmetry.space_group_name_H-M   'P 1'
#
loop_
_entity.id
_entity.type
_entity.pdbx_description
1 polymer ?
#
loop_
_entity_poly.entity_id
_entity_poly.type
_entity_poly.pdbx_seq_one_letter_code
_entity_poly.pdbx_strand_id
1 'polypeptide(L)'
;MDAILGYGAVVPNGYGAAYNPHQDYIVVVISCWKTNPEYNASQFGEMLAKAFTEMKELVNSNPELAKAPSPEPVEWSIAKSLGADVSGASGV
;
A
#
# COMPACT_ATOMS: atom_id res chain seq x y z
N MET A 1 1.37 -4.47 -23.27
CA MET A 1 0.20 -5.22 -22.78
C MET A 1 0.23 -5.06 -21.28
N ASP A 2 -0.83 -4.53 -20.67
CA ASP A 2 -0.92 -4.44 -19.22
C ASP A 2 -1.28 -5.81 -18.67
N ALA A 3 -0.51 -6.32 -17.70
CA ALA A 3 -0.63 -7.66 -17.17
C ALA A 3 -0.76 -7.58 -15.65
N ILE A 4 -1.81 -8.22 -15.13
CA ILE A 4 -2.05 -8.33 -13.70
C ILE A 4 -1.94 -9.79 -13.30
N LEU A 5 -1.19 -10.05 -12.25
CA LEU A 5 -1.06 -11.36 -11.63
C LEU A 5 -1.97 -11.41 -10.40
N GLY A 6 -2.52 -12.59 -10.13
CA GLY A 6 -3.34 -12.85 -8.94
C GLY A 6 -2.99 -14.20 -8.35
N TYR A 7 -3.16 -14.33 -7.03
CA TYR A 7 -2.97 -15.57 -6.29
C TYR A 7 -4.03 -15.70 -5.19
N GLY A 8 -4.27 -16.94 -4.75
CA GLY A 8 -5.17 -17.25 -3.64
C GLY A 8 -4.57 -16.89 -2.27
N ALA A 9 -5.41 -16.77 -1.25
CA ALA A 9 -4.95 -16.60 0.13
C ALA A 9 -4.13 -17.83 0.59
N VAL A 10 -3.01 -17.59 1.27
CA VAL A 10 -2.09 -18.65 1.74
C VAL A 10 -2.53 -19.32 3.05
N VAL A 11 -3.57 -18.78 3.70
CA VAL A 11 -4.22 -19.35 4.89
C VAL A 11 -5.74 -19.31 4.73
N PRO A 12 -6.51 -20.21 5.37
CA PRO A 12 -7.97 -20.28 5.21
C PRO A 12 -8.72 -19.01 5.64
N ASN A 13 -8.19 -18.29 6.62
CA ASN A 13 -8.73 -17.05 7.18
C ASN A 13 -7.85 -15.85 6.78
N GLY A 14 -7.58 -15.71 5.49
CA GLY A 14 -6.73 -14.66 4.97
C GLY A 14 -7.16 -14.16 3.60
N TYR A 15 -6.38 -13.21 3.09
CA TYR A 15 -6.53 -12.64 1.76
C TYR A 15 -5.28 -12.87 0.93
N GLY A 16 -5.44 -13.08 -0.38
CA GLY A 16 -4.40 -12.81 -1.37
C GLY A 16 -4.63 -11.41 -1.93
N ALA A 17 -3.59 -10.58 -2.02
CA ALA A 17 -3.69 -9.23 -2.55
C ALA A 17 -2.46 -8.93 -3.42
N ALA A 18 -2.63 -9.01 -4.74
CA ALA A 18 -1.62 -8.62 -5.70
C ALA A 18 -1.93 -7.21 -6.23
N TYR A 19 -0.90 -6.41 -6.50
CA TYR A 19 -1.08 -5.04 -6.99
C TYR A 19 -0.08 -4.68 -8.09
N ASN A 20 -0.53 -3.85 -9.03
CA ASN A 20 0.28 -3.28 -10.10
C ASN A 20 0.08 -1.75 -10.09
N PRO A 21 1.04 -0.97 -9.55
CA PRO A 21 0.99 0.48 -9.58
C PRO A 21 1.27 1.00 -10.99
N HIS A 22 0.41 1.90 -11.47
CA HIS A 22 0.62 2.71 -12.67
C HIS A 22 0.80 4.17 -12.27
N GLN A 23 1.06 5.02 -13.25
CA GLN A 23 1.27 6.45 -13.02
C GLN A 23 0.06 7.13 -12.35
N ASP A 24 -1.16 6.81 -12.78
CA ASP A 24 -2.39 7.51 -12.35
C ASP A 24 -3.41 6.61 -11.63
N TYR A 25 -3.14 5.30 -11.53
CA TYR A 25 -4.02 4.33 -10.91
C TYR A 25 -3.25 3.13 -10.38
N ILE A 26 -3.89 2.32 -9.55
CA ILE A 26 -3.33 1.06 -9.04
C ILE A 26 -4.36 -0.02 -9.34
N VAL A 27 -3.93 -1.09 -10.01
CA VAL A 27 -4.77 -2.28 -10.18
C VAL A 27 -4.51 -3.20 -8.99
N VAL A 28 -5.56 -3.65 -8.31
CA VAL A 28 -5.45 -4.59 -7.19
C VAL A 28 -6.34 -5.81 -7.45
N VAL A 29 -5.79 -7.01 -7.26
CA VAL A 29 -6.52 -8.29 -7.31
C VAL A 29 -6.58 -8.87 -5.91
N ILE A 30 -7.80 -8.99 -5.37
CA ILE A 30 -8.05 -9.49 -4.02
C ILE A 30 -8.76 -10.84 -4.10
N SER A 31 -8.30 -11.81 -3.32
CA SER A 31 -8.90 -13.13 -3.19
C SER A 31 -9.08 -13.50 -1.71
N CYS A 32 -10.11 -14.30 -1.41
CA CYS A 32 -10.33 -14.92 -0.10
C CYS A 32 -11.02 -16.28 -0.26
N TRP A 33 -10.99 -17.10 0.78
CA TRP A 33 -11.71 -18.37 0.81
C TRP A 33 -13.17 -18.15 1.18
N LYS A 34 -14.10 -18.67 0.37
CA LYS A 34 -15.56 -18.58 0.62
C LYS A 34 -16.03 -19.40 1.82
N THR A 35 -15.18 -20.26 2.38
CA THR A 35 -15.51 -21.13 3.52
C THR A 35 -15.66 -20.37 4.84
N ASN A 36 -15.14 -19.13 4.93
CA ASN A 36 -15.32 -18.28 6.10
C ASN A 36 -16.14 -17.03 5.72
N PRO A 37 -17.38 -16.86 6.25
CA PRO A 37 -18.24 -15.72 5.93
C PRO A 37 -17.71 -14.37 6.44
N GLU A 38 -16.74 -14.34 7.36
CA GLU A 38 -16.10 -13.11 7.84
C GLU A 38 -15.16 -12.48 6.79
N TYR A 39 -14.77 -13.25 5.76
CA TYR A 39 -13.79 -12.81 4.76
C TYR A 39 -14.48 -12.55 3.42
N ASN A 40 -14.45 -11.31 2.96
CA ASN A 40 -15.11 -10.89 1.73
C ASN A 40 -14.18 -10.02 0.89
N ALA A 41 -13.75 -10.54 -0.27
CA ALA A 41 -12.83 -9.84 -1.16
C ALA A 41 -13.40 -8.52 -1.70
N SER A 42 -14.71 -8.44 -1.96
CA SER A 42 -15.36 -7.20 -2.41
C SER A 42 -15.36 -6.14 -1.32
N GLN A 43 -15.74 -6.50 -0.09
CA GLN A 43 -15.71 -5.58 1.05
C GLN A 43 -14.29 -5.11 1.35
N PHE A 44 -13.30 -6.01 1.27
CA PHE A 44 -11.90 -5.63 1.40
C PHE A 44 -11.49 -4.61 0.32
N GLY A 45 -11.91 -4.82 -0.93
CA GLY A 45 -11.63 -3.90 -2.03
C GLY A 45 -12.20 -2.50 -1.80
N GLU A 46 -13.45 -2.40 -1.33
CA GLU A 46 -14.09 -1.12 -0.98
C GLU A 46 -13.35 -0.40 0.15
N MET A 47 -12.99 -1.13 1.22
CA MET A 47 -12.23 -0.58 2.34
C MET A 47 -10.83 -0.14 1.92
N LEU A 48 -10.16 -0.90 1.05
CA LEU A 48 -8.84 -0.55 0.52
C LEU A 48 -8.88 0.74 -0.31
N ALA A 49 -9.88 0.88 -1.19
CA ALA A 49 -10.07 2.08 -1.98
C ALA A 49 -10.34 3.32 -1.10
N LYS A 50 -11.13 3.15 -0.04
CA LYS A 50 -11.36 4.19 0.97
C LYS A 50 -10.07 4.57 1.69
N ALA A 51 -9.30 3.60 2.16
CA ALA A 51 -8.03 3.84 2.84
C ALA A 51 -7.01 4.59 1.95
N PHE A 52 -6.94 4.25 0.66
CA PHE A 52 -6.10 4.99 -0.30
C PHE A 52 -6.55 6.44 -0.48
N THR A 53 -7.86 6.68 -0.49
CA THR A 53 -8.42 8.04 -0.56
C THR A 53 -8.08 8.83 0.70
N GLU A 54 -8.27 8.25 1.88
CA GLU A 54 -7.96 8.88 3.16
C GLU A 54 -6.45 9.20 3.28
N MET A 55 -5.57 8.28 2.88
CA MET A 55 -4.12 8.55 2.86
C MET A 55 -3.75 9.69 1.91
N LYS A 56 -4.38 9.74 0.73
CA LYS A 56 -4.18 10.85 -0.22
C LYS A 56 -4.64 12.18 0.38
N GLU A 57 -5.80 12.21 1.02
CA GLU A 57 -6.32 13.42 1.68
C GLU A 57 -5.41 13.86 2.83
N LEU A 58 -4.93 12.92 3.65
CA LEU A 58 -4.01 13.20 4.74
C LEU A 58 -2.71 13.83 4.24
N VAL A 59 -2.07 13.24 3.22
CA VAL A 59 -0.84 13.79 2.62
C VAL A 59 -1.07 15.20 2.06
N ASN A 60 -2.20 15.42 1.40
CA ASN A 60 -2.54 16.73 0.83
C ASN A 60 -2.94 17.77 1.89
N SER A 61 -3.38 17.34 3.08
CA SER A 61 -3.77 18.25 4.17
C SER A 61 -2.58 19.02 4.76
N ASN A 62 -1.37 18.46 4.69
CA ASN A 62 -0.15 19.13 5.13
C ASN A 62 1.07 18.70 4.29
N PRO A 63 1.27 19.32 3.11
CA PRO A 63 2.35 18.94 2.19
C PRO A 63 3.76 19.18 2.73
N GLU A 64 3.92 20.15 3.64
CA GLU A 64 5.21 20.44 4.29
C GLU A 64 5.59 19.30 5.23
N LEU A 65 4.65 18.84 6.06
CA LEU A 65 4.87 17.71 6.96
C LEU A 65 5.03 16.39 6.19
N ALA A 66 4.32 16.21 5.08
CA ALA A 66 4.43 15.00 4.26
C ALA A 66 5.80 14.85 3.56
N LYS A 67 6.46 15.98 3.27
CA LYS A 67 7.85 15.99 2.74
C LYS A 67 8.90 15.95 3.85
N ALA A 68 8.50 16.34 5.07
CA ALA A 68 9.40 16.32 6.19
C ALA A 68 9.88 14.89 6.46
N PRO A 69 11.15 14.72 6.80
CA PRO A 69 11.68 13.42 7.14
C PRO A 69 11.03 12.85 8.38
N SER A 70 10.83 11.53 8.38
CA SER A 70 10.40 10.85 9.59
C SER A 70 11.48 11.00 10.67
N PRO A 71 11.11 11.39 11.91
CA PRO A 71 12.04 11.38 13.03
C PRO A 71 12.38 9.95 13.49
N GLU A 72 11.63 8.95 13.01
CA GLU A 72 11.89 7.55 13.31
C GLU A 72 13.05 6.99 12.46
N PRO A 73 13.80 6.00 12.98
CA PRO A 73 14.85 5.34 12.22
C PRO A 73 14.30 4.68 10.95
N VAL A 74 14.65 5.23 9.79
CA VAL A 74 14.28 4.69 8.46
C VAL A 74 15.21 3.56 7.98
N GLU A 75 15.92 2.90 8.90
CA GLU A 75 16.94 1.89 8.59
C GLU A 75 16.39 0.71 7.77
N TRP A 76 15.12 0.36 7.98
CA TRP A 76 14.44 -0.74 7.29
C TRP A 76 13.64 -0.29 6.05
N SER A 77 13.69 1.00 5.70
CA SER A 77 12.93 1.51 4.56
C SER A 77 13.43 0.93 3.23
N ILE A 78 12.48 0.60 2.33
CA ILE A 78 12.78 0.09 0.99
C ILE A 78 13.62 1.11 0.20
N ALA A 79 13.35 2.41 0.37
CA ALA A 79 14.11 3.47 -0.27
C ALA A 79 15.61 3.38 0.07
N LYS A 80 15.95 3.20 1.35
CA LYS A 80 17.34 3.06 1.81
C LYS A 80 17.94 1.73 1.36
N SER A 81 17.19 0.63 1.38
CA SER A 81 17.70 -0.68 0.92
C SER A 81 17.98 -0.71 -0.57
N LEU A 82 17.27 0.10 -1.36
CA LEU A 82 17.53 0.32 -2.79
C LEU A 82 18.64 1.36 -3.05
N GLY A 83 19.30 1.87 -2.01
CA GLY A 83 20.40 2.83 -2.13
C GLY A 83 19.96 4.26 -2.50
N ALA A 84 18.67 4.57 -2.35
CA ALA A 84 18.22 5.95 -2.47
C ALA A 84 18.86 6.78 -1.36
N ASP A 85 19.36 7.96 -1.72
CA ASP A 85 19.92 8.89 -0.75
C ASP A 85 18.79 9.44 0.14
N VAL A 86 18.64 8.80 1.31
CA VAL A 86 17.72 9.26 2.36
C VAL A 86 18.38 10.28 3.29
N SER A 87 19.63 10.69 3.03
CA SER A 87 20.39 11.59 3.93
C SER A 87 19.91 13.05 3.93
N GLY A 88 19.08 13.45 2.97
CA GLY A 88 18.37 14.74 2.99
C GLY A 88 17.34 14.89 4.12
N ALA A 89 17.16 13.83 4.92
CA ALA A 89 16.20 13.74 6.01
C ALA A 89 16.73 14.19 7.39
N SER A 90 18.01 14.53 7.51
CA SER A 90 18.64 14.80 8.82
C SER A 90 19.36 16.15 8.93
N GLY A 91 18.91 17.18 8.21
CA GLY A 91 19.34 18.56 8.43
C GLY A 91 18.46 19.48 7.58
N VAL A 92 17.76 20.48 8.11
CA VAL A 92 18.08 21.48 9.14
C VAL A 92 16.85 21.75 10.00
#